data_AF-A0A183TIE8-F1
#
_entry.id   AF-A0A183TIE8-F1
#
_cell.length_a   1.000
_cell.length_b   1.000
_cell.length_c   1.000
_cell.angle_alpha   90.00
_cell.angle_beta   90.00
_cell.angle_gamma   90.00
#
_symmetry.space_group_name_H-M   'P 1'
#
loop_
_entity.id
_entity.type
_entity.pdbx_description
1 polymer ?
#
loop_
_entity_poly.entity_id
_entity_poly.type
_entity_poly.pdbx_seq_one_letter_code
_entity_poly.pdbx_strand_id
1 'polypeptide(L)' 'MSAMNSFKTMLGKKQKQNRTLPYWARLRTGNRIRYNAKRRHWRRTKLKL' A
#
# COMPACT_ATOMS: atom_id res chain seq x y z
N MET A 1 13.86 -23.62 -10.64
CA MET A 1 12.52 -23.17 -10.20
C MET A 1 12.69 -22.53 -8.82
N SER A 2 12.36 -21.29 -8.46
CA SER A 2 11.33 -20.34 -8.87
C SER A 2 11.76 -18.92 -8.42
N ALA A 3 12.74 -18.29 -9.09
CA ALA A 3 13.18 -16.93 -8.75
C ALA A 3 12.21 -15.83 -9.23
N MET A 4 11.44 -16.10 -10.29
CA MET A 4 10.52 -15.13 -10.89
C MET A 4 9.27 -14.84 -10.05
N ASN A 5 8.89 -15.75 -9.15
CA ASN A 5 7.66 -15.62 -8.35
C ASN A 5 7.82 -14.72 -7.11
N SER A 6 9.01 -14.64 -6.50
CA SER A 6 9.23 -13.82 -5.29
C SER A 6 9.17 -12.31 -5.62
N PHE A 7 9.86 -11.87 -6.67
CA PHE A 7 9.83 -10.46 -7.09
C PHE A 7 8.43 -10.00 -7.53
N LYS A 8 7.73 -10.85 -8.29
CA LYS A 8 6.36 -10.61 -8.74
C LYS A 8 5.37 -10.49 -7.57
N THR A 9 5.48 -11.35 -6.57
CA THR A 9 4.61 -11.30 -5.37
C THR A 9 4.90 -10.06 -4.52
N MET A 10 6.16 -9.66 -4.37
CA MET A 10 6.54 -8.41 -3.69
C MET A 10 5.93 -7.19 -4.38
N LEU A 11 6.07 -7.08 -5.71
CA LEU A 11 5.46 -6.01 -6.50
C LEU A 11 3.94 -5.98 -6.35
N GLY A 12 3.28 -7.15 -6.46
CA GLY A 12 1.84 -7.27 -6.28
C GLY A 12 1.37 -6.81 -4.90
N LYS A 13 2.13 -7.14 -3.83
CA LYS A 13 1.83 -6.68 -2.47
C LYS A 13 1.94 -5.15 -2.36
N LYS A 14 3.00 -4.55 -2.92
CA LYS A 14 3.18 -3.08 -2.91
C LYS A 14 2.09 -2.36 -3.70
N GLN A 15 1.57 -2.98 -4.76
CA GLN A 15 0.43 -2.45 -5.50
C GLN A 15 -0.85 -2.50 -4.65
N LYS A 16 -1.15 -3.64 -4.02
CA LYS A 16 -2.33 -3.81 -3.15
C LYS A 16 -2.36 -2.88 -1.93
N GLN A 17 -1.19 -2.57 -1.35
CA GLN A 17 -1.04 -1.64 -0.23
C GLN A 17 -1.30 -0.18 -0.63
N ASN A 18 -1.11 0.17 -1.90
CA ASN A 18 -1.17 1.54 -2.39
C ASN A 18 -2.61 2.01 -2.68
N ARG A 19 -3.47 1.97 -1.67
CA ARG A 19 -4.89 2.31 -1.75
C ARG A 19 -5.29 3.42 -0.77
N THR A 20 -6.37 4.11 -1.09
CA THR A 20 -6.98 5.12 -0.20
C THR A 20 -7.63 4.44 1.00
N LEU A 21 -7.70 5.14 2.14
CA LEU A 21 -8.41 4.66 3.32
C LEU A 21 -9.92 4.54 3.02
N PRO A 22 -10.57 3.41 3.35
CA PRO A 22 -12.01 3.27 3.19
C PRO A 22 -12.80 4.25 4.06
N TYR A 23 -13.96 4.66 3.58
CA TYR A 23 -14.80 5.66 4.27
C TYR A 23 -15.30 5.17 5.64
N TRP A 24 -15.83 3.95 5.71
CA TRP A 24 -16.31 3.36 6.96
C TRP A 24 -15.20 3.29 8.03
N ALA A 25 -13.94 3.12 7.62
CA ALA A 25 -12.83 3.09 8.55
C ALA A 25 -12.63 4.46 9.22
N ARG A 26 -12.83 5.56 8.49
CA ARG A 26 -12.80 6.93 9.02
C ARG A 26 -13.90 7.19 10.05
N LEU A 27 -15.06 6.57 9.87
CA LEU A 27 -16.23 6.76 10.74
C LEU A 27 -16.17 5.99 12.08
N ARG A 28 -15.15 5.14 12.29
CA ARG A 28 -15.01 4.40 13.55
C ARG A 28 -14.77 5.37 14.71
N THR A 29 -15.49 5.16 15.82
CA THR A 29 -15.35 5.96 17.05
C THR A 29 -13.91 5.95 17.56
N GLY A 30 -13.41 7.11 18.00
CA GLY A 30 -12.04 7.27 18.50
C GLY A 30 -10.94 7.14 17.42
N ASN A 31 -11.30 7.02 16.14
CA ASN A 31 -10.30 6.88 15.09
C ASN A 31 -9.60 8.20 14.76
N ARG A 32 -8.28 8.23 14.93
CA ARG A 32 -7.40 9.36 14.60
C ARG A 32 -6.87 9.31 13.15
N ILE A 33 -7.05 8.19 12.45
CA ILE A 33 -6.50 7.97 11.10
C ILE A 33 -7.43 8.62 10.05
N ARG A 34 -6.94 9.67 9.38
CA ARG A 34 -7.70 10.41 8.34
C ARG A 34 -7.35 10.03 6.91
N TYR A 35 -6.07 9.71 6.66
CA TYR A 35 -5.52 9.34 5.37
C TYR A 35 -4.45 8.24 5.50
N ASN A 36 -4.14 7.56 4.39
CA ASN A 36 -3.06 6.56 4.36
C ASN A 36 -1.71 7.25 4.16
N ALA A 37 -0.99 7.51 5.25
CA ALA A 37 0.33 8.14 5.21
C ALA A 37 1.40 7.32 4.46
N LYS A 38 1.20 6.00 4.33
CA LYS A 38 2.13 5.09 3.63
C LYS A 38 1.77 4.90 2.15
N ARG A 39 0.81 5.66 1.62
CA ARG A 39 0.48 5.65 0.19
C ARG A 39 1.65 6.18 -0.62
N ARG A 40 1.96 5.54 -1.74
CA ARG A 40 3.15 5.82 -2.56
C ARG A 40 2.75 6.31 -3.95
N HIS A 41 3.44 7.32 -4.46
CA HIS A 41 3.38 7.67 -5.87
C HIS A 41 4.66 7.22 -6.61
N TRP A 42 4.51 6.55 -7.75
CA TRP A 42 5.63 5.91 -8.46
C TRP A 42 6.64 6.89 -9.08
N ARG A 43 6.21 8.13 -9.36
CA ARG A 43 7.12 9.18 -9.82
C ARG A 43 7.91 9.82 -8.67
N ARG A 44 7.34 9.90 -7.46
CA ARG A 44 8.00 10.55 -6.31
C ARG A 44 8.91 9.61 -5.50
N THR A 45 8.48 8.37 -5.29
CA THR A 45 9.22 7.42 -4.42
C THR A 45 9.32 6.05 -5.08
N LYS A 46 10.58 5.61 -5.27
CA LYS A 46 10.91 4.31 -5.87
C LYS A 46 10.86 3.19 -4.82
N LEU A 47 10.60 1.98 -5.29
CA LEU A 47 10.62 0.79 -4.45
C LEU A 47 12.08 0.35 -4.30
N LYS A 48 12.53 0.14 -3.06
CA LYS A 48 13.79 -0.52 -2.76
C LYS A 48 13.48 -2.02 -2.66
N LEU A 49 13.64 -2.74 -3.77
CA LEU A 49 13.40 -4.18 -3.90
C LEU A 49 14.68 -4.89 -4.28
#